data_AF-A0AAV2AS33-F1
#
_entry.id   AF-A0AAV2AS33-F1
#
_cell.length_a   1.000
_cell.length_b   1.000
_cell.length_c   1.000
_cell.angle_alpha   90.00
_cell.angle_beta   90.00
_cell.angle_gamma   90.00
#
_symmetry.space_group_name_H-M   'P 1'
#
loop_
_entity.id
_entity.type
_entity.pdbx_description
1 polymer ?
#
loop_
_entity_poly.entity_id
_entity_poly.type
_entity_poly.pdbx_seq_one_letter_code
_entity_poly.pdbx_strand_id
1 'polypeptide(L)' 'MQKHVLRHTDSNQGNFYKAVKLDTGVAYTCLMCSYYTPHKGSMKTHVLTHTGERPFLCKVCGKAFKQKAHLKAHLLIHLK' A
#
# COMPACT_ATOMS: atom_id res chain seq x y z
N MET A 1 -27.12 -10.04 -7.38
CA MET A 1 -26.17 -9.60 -8.42
C MET A 1 -25.73 -8.18 -8.11
N GLN A 2 -24.45 -7.87 -8.32
CA GLN A 2 -23.78 -6.58 -8.12
C GLN A 2 -23.57 -6.13 -6.67
N LYS A 3 -22.48 -6.62 -6.05
CA LYS A 3 -21.81 -5.89 -4.96
C LYS A 3 -21.02 -4.75 -5.60
N HIS A 4 -21.63 -3.59 -5.75
CA HIS A 4 -20.92 -2.36 -6.09
C HIS A 4 -20.28 -1.80 -4.83
N VAL A 5 -19.11 -2.31 -4.44
CA VAL A 5 -18.27 -1.64 -3.43
C VAL A 5 -17.36 -0.66 -4.17
N LEU A 6 -17.94 0.46 -4.61
CA LEU A 6 -17.17 1.67 -4.93
C LEU A 6 -17.31 2.61 -3.75
N ARG A 7 -16.44 2.45 -2.74
CA ARG A 7 -16.27 3.31 -1.55
C ARG A 7 -15.41 2.53 -0.54
N HIS A 8 -14.29 3.00 0.01
CA HIS A 8 -13.81 4.35 0.24
C HIS A 8 -12.27 4.37 0.24
N THR A 9 -11.68 5.44 -0.29
CA THR A 9 -10.41 5.96 0.23
C THR A 9 -10.68 6.59 1.59
N ASP A 10 -11.09 5.80 2.59
CA ASP A 10 -11.27 6.32 3.94
C ASP A 10 -9.89 6.44 4.58
N SER A 11 -9.54 7.69 4.84
CA SER A 11 -8.31 8.15 5.46
C SER A 11 -8.28 7.83 6.96
N ASN A 12 -8.80 6.67 7.37
CA ASN A 12 -8.89 6.24 8.76
C ASN A 12 -8.46 4.78 8.95
N GLN A 13 -7.37 4.40 8.31
CA GLN A 13 -6.57 3.27 8.77
C GLN A 13 -5.81 3.72 10.00
N GLY A 14 -5.96 2.97 11.10
CA GLY A 14 -5.15 3.14 12.31
C GLY A 14 -3.69 3.38 11.92
N ASN A 15 -3.06 4.35 12.55
CA ASN A 15 -1.78 4.86 12.08
C ASN A 15 -0.68 3.81 12.34
N PHE A 16 -0.47 2.90 11.38
CA PHE A 16 0.45 1.75 11.48
C PHE A 16 1.94 2.15 11.47
N TYR A 17 2.21 3.43 11.22
CA TYR A 17 3.52 4.04 11.26
C TYR A 17 3.40 5.46 11.80
N LYS A 18 4.50 6.03 12.31
CA LYS A 18 4.56 7.43 12.73
C LYS A 18 5.74 8.14 12.08
N ALA A 19 5.60 9.45 11.87
CA ALA A 19 6.72 10.31 11.52
C ALA A 19 7.46 10.71 12.80
N VAL A 20 8.78 10.59 12.80
CA VAL A 20 9.67 11.04 13.86
C VAL A 20 10.68 12.02 13.28
N LYS A 21 11.01 13.06 14.05
CA LYS A 21 12.08 14.00 13.70
C LYS A 21 13.39 13.44 14.24
N LEU A 22 14.38 13.33 13.37
CA LEU A 22 15.76 12.96 13.65
C LEU A 22 16.67 14.11 13.22
N ASP A 23 17.93 14.08 13.63
CA ASP A 23 18.93 15.07 13.19
C ASP A 23 19.13 15.03 11.66
N THR A 24 18.91 13.87 11.06
CA THR A 24 18.97 13.63 9.61
C THR A 24 17.70 14.04 8.85
N GLY A 25 16.69 14.56 9.55
CA GLY A 25 15.39 14.95 8.99
C GLY A 25 14.23 14.07 9.49
N VAL A 26 13.18 13.93 8.68
CA VAL A 26 12.00 13.15 9.06
C VAL A 26 12.17 11.70 8.65
N ALA A 27 12.01 10.78 9.61
CA ALA A 27 11.90 9.35 9.34
C ALA A 27 10.48 8.86 9.63
N TYR A 28 10.03 7.86 8.88
CA TYR A 28 8.80 7.14 9.14
C TYR A 28 9.17 5.81 9.77
N THR A 29 8.65 5.53 10.96
CA THR A 29 8.91 4.29 11.71
C THR A 29 7.64 3.46 11.81
N CYS A 30 7.76 2.16 11.57
CA CYS A 30 6.66 1.21 11.66
C CYS A 30 6.32 0.97 13.14
N LEU A 31 5.04 0.82 13.46
CA LEU A 31 4.60 0.52 14.83
C LEU A 31 4.43 -0.99 15.08
N MET A 32 4.51 -1.82 14.03
CA MET A 32 4.38 -3.29 14.13
C MET A 32 5.74 -4.00 14.06
N CYS A 33 6.81 -3.30 13.69
CA CYS A 33 8.18 -3.82 13.69
C CYS A 33 9.20 -2.67 13.72
N SER A 34 10.48 -2.97 13.84
CA SER A 34 11.55 -1.97 13.91
C SER A 34 11.97 -1.35 12.56
N TYR A 35 11.20 -1.59 11.49
CA TYR A 35 11.50 -1.04 10.18
C TYR A 35 11.28 0.49 10.15
N TYR A 36 12.18 1.22 9.51
CA TYR A 36 12.04 2.66 9.27
C TYR A 36 12.53 3.05 7.88
N THR A 37 12.05 4.18 7.37
CA THR A 37 12.46 4.75 6.08
C THR A 37 12.20 6.25 6.05
N PRO A 38 13.03 7.06 5.35
CA PRO A 38 12.75 8.48 5.17
C PRO A 38 11.58 8.74 4.20
N HIS A 39 11.12 7.73 3.45
CA HIS A 39 10.10 7.89 2.42
C HIS A 39 8.71 7.44 2.92
N LYS A 40 7.77 8.40 3.05
CA LYS A 40 6.37 8.10 3.44
C LYS A 40 5.71 7.04 2.56
N GLY A 41 5.94 7.10 1.24
CA GLY A 41 5.39 6.15 0.27
C GLY A 41 5.88 4.73 0.53
N SER A 42 7.18 4.55 0.77
CA SER A 42 7.78 3.26 1.11
C SER A 42 7.22 2.70 2.41
N MET A 43 7.01 3.55 3.44
CA MET A 43 6.38 3.11 4.68
C MET A 43 4.91 2.68 4.48
N LYS A 44 4.13 3.42 3.68
CA LYS A 44 2.75 3.03 3.34
C LYS A 44 2.71 1.65 2.69
N THR A 45 3.61 1.38 1.74
CA THR A 45 3.69 0.06 1.09
C THR A 45 4.21 -1.01 2.04
N HIS A 46 5.16 -0.68 2.92
CA HIS A 46 5.65 -1.60 3.95
C HIS A 46 4.51 -2.08 4.85
N VAL A 47 3.63 -1.20 5.32
CA VAL A 47 2.50 -1.59 6.18
C VAL A 47 1.60 -2.66 5.55
N LEU A 48 1.48 -2.68 4.22
CA LEU A 48 0.73 -3.72 3.49
C LEU A 48 1.36 -5.12 3.61
N THR A 49 2.60 -5.25 4.12
CA THR A 49 3.18 -6.56 4.47
C THR A 49 2.60 -7.14 5.75
N HIS A 50 2.15 -6.30 6.66
CA HIS A 50 1.54 -6.72 7.93
C HIS A 50 0.03 -6.92 7.79
N THR A 51 -0.67 -5.98 7.15
CA THR A 51 -2.14 -6.07 7.01
C THR A 51 -2.58 -7.07 5.96
N GLY A 52 -1.67 -7.47 5.05
CA GLY A 52 -2.00 -8.33 3.91
C GLY A 52 -2.84 -7.65 2.83
N GLU A 53 -3.20 -6.38 3.00
CA GLU A 53 -4.00 -5.63 2.04
C GLU A 53 -3.32 -5.49 0.68
N ARG A 54 -4.13 -5.56 -0.38
CA ARG A 54 -3.70 -5.44 -1.77
C ARG A 54 -4.63 -4.48 -2.51
N PRO A 55 -4.39 -3.16 -2.39
CA PRO A 55 -5.32 -2.13 -2.87
C PRO A 55 -5.50 -2.12 -4.39
N PHE A 56 -4.54 -2.67 -5.14
CA PHE A 56 -4.49 -2.55 -6.59
C PHE A 56 -5.03 -3.83 -7.24
N LEU A 57 -6.31 -3.80 -7.59
CA LEU A 57 -7.01 -4.92 -8.22
C LEU A 57 -6.89 -4.88 -9.75
N CYS A 58 -6.53 -6.02 -10.36
CA CYS A 58 -6.66 -6.22 -11.80
C CYS A 58 -8.13 -6.44 -12.16
N LYS A 59 -8.70 -5.56 -12.97
CA LYS A 59 -10.10 -5.66 -13.40
C LYS A 59 -10.36 -6.77 -14.42
N VAL A 60 -9.31 -7.33 -15.03
CA VAL A 60 -9.41 -8.40 -16.01
C VAL A 60 -9.52 -9.76 -15.33
N CYS A 61 -8.58 -10.09 -14.42
CA CYS A 61 -8.51 -11.41 -13.78
C CYS A 61 -8.74 -11.42 -12.27
N GLY A 62 -9.03 -10.28 -11.65
CA GLY A 62 -9.27 -10.17 -10.20
C GLY A 62 -8.01 -10.31 -9.32
N LYS A 63 -6.81 -10.44 -9.90
CA LYS A 63 -5.57 -10.54 -9.12
C LYS A 63 -5.24 -9.19 -8.46
N ALA A 64 -4.95 -9.20 -7.17
CA ALA A 64 -4.65 -7.99 -6.39
C ALA A 64 -3.15 -7.85 -6.09
N PHE A 65 -2.66 -6.61 -6.06
CA PHE A 65 -1.26 -6.24 -5.87
C PHE A 65 -1.09 -5.20 -4.75
N LYS A 66 0.09 -5.20 -4.11
CA LYS A 66 0.47 -4.20 -3.09
C LYS A 66 0.94 -2.87 -3.68
N GLN A 67 1.36 -2.86 -4.95
CA GLN A 67 1.89 -1.67 -5.62
C GLN A 67 1.27 -1.46 -7.01
N LYS A 68 1.03 -0.19 -7.37
CA LYS A 68 0.51 0.19 -8.69
C LYS A 68 1.44 -0.21 -9.83
N ALA A 69 2.76 -0.09 -9.64
CA ALA A 69 3.74 -0.48 -10.65
C ALA A 69 3.63 -1.96 -11.02
N HIS A 70 3.44 -2.83 -10.02
CA HIS A 70 3.26 -4.27 -10.24
C HIS A 70 1.95 -4.58 -10.98
N LEU A 71 0.85 -3.87 -10.66
CA LEU A 71 -0.38 -3.99 -11.43
C LEU A 71 -0.17 -3.56 -12.89
N LYS A 72 0.50 -2.41 -13.13
CA LYS A 72 0.78 -1.95 -14.50
C LYS A 72 1.59 -2.97 -15.30
N ALA A 73 2.66 -3.50 -14.72
CA ALA A 73 3.46 -4.53 -15.36
C ALA A 73 2.64 -5.81 -15.62
N HIS A 74 1.80 -6.20 -14.66
CA HIS A 74 0.89 -7.33 -14.82
C HIS A 74 -0.11 -7.13 -15.96
N LEU A 75 -0.66 -5.94 -16.16
CA LEU A 75 -1.63 -5.69 -17.22
C LEU A 75 -1.08 -5.99 -18.62
N LEU A 76 0.25 -5.92 -18.82
CA LEU A 76 0.90 -6.27 -20.08
C LEU A 76 0.69 -7.74 -20.49
N ILE A 77 0.36 -8.64 -19.54
CA ILE A 77 0.10 -10.05 -19.87
C ILE A 77 -1.30 -10.25 -20.48
N HIS A 78 -2.23 -9.33 -20.26
CA HIS A 78 -3.60 -9.38 -20.80
C HIS A 78 -3.72 -8.67 -22.16
N LEU A 79 -2.64 -8.02 -22.61
CA LEU A 79 -2.53 -7.36 -23.91
C LEU A 79 -1.84 -8.25 -24.94
N LYS A 80 -1.50 -9.49 -24.57
CA LYS A 80 -1.04 -10.55 -25.47
C LYS A 80 -2.23 -11.42 -25.83
#